data_AF-A0A158S0W7-F1
#
_entry.id   AF-A0A158S0W7-F1
#
_cell.length_a   1.000
_cell.length_b   1.000
_cell.length_c   1.000
_cell.angle_alpha   90.00
_cell.angle_beta   90.00
_cell.angle_gamma   90.00
#
_symmetry.space_group_name_H-M   'P 1'
#
loop_
_entity.id
_entity.type
_entity.pdbx_description
1 polymer ?
#
loop_
_entity_poly.entity_id
_entity_poly.type
_entity_poly.pdbx_seq_one_letter_code
_entity_poly.pdbx_strand_id
1 'polypeptide(L)'
;MGIPMLKRARTRATTLAAMMLGVSSLPGSAASPKADAQPAGACPANANDRSICGISNPEDMAPLARSEWIIVSGYTPDALYSVSLRTRKVVNLVLGVRAGWDRKTYADCPGPLAPGALTAHGIALTDSAAPSLFVINHGSREAIEVYRVRRHDASLTWVGCVPIPADMMANSLAHLKSGTLVVTSLGKAKTNFLPDIIAGRPTGGDVRLWSRDRGWRILPYSQGSGPNGLALAPDERSIYVAMSGGREIVRMALDGKSKPVRSAQMDILPDNLRWTAQGTLITTGMRYDPEVNARCFQGQSCQPRFDVYEITPKTLAVKSLSGRFEPRPMPLPTTALRVGGELWVSSVSGKNIAVFPLKPN
;
A
#
# COMPACT_ATOMS: atom_id res chain seq x y z
N MET A 1 7.35 67.21 -25.27
CA MET A 1 7.32 66.21 -26.38
C MET A 1 6.64 64.96 -25.87
N GLY A 2 5.76 64.41 -26.71
CA GLY A 2 4.53 63.74 -26.28
C GLY A 2 4.63 62.25 -25.97
N ILE A 3 3.69 61.83 -25.13
CA ILE A 3 3.35 60.45 -24.78
C ILE A 3 2.63 59.79 -25.96
N PRO A 4 2.98 58.57 -26.39
CA PRO A 4 2.10 57.77 -27.24
C PRO A 4 1.20 56.88 -26.37
N MET A 5 -0.09 57.24 -26.35
CA MET A 5 -1.21 56.32 -26.16
C MET A 5 -1.41 55.47 -27.42
N LEU A 6 -1.82 54.21 -27.27
CA LEU A 6 -2.74 53.40 -28.11
C LEU A 6 -2.54 51.92 -27.70
N LYS A 7 -3.52 51.02 -27.57
CA LYS A 7 -4.98 51.03 -27.64
C LYS A 7 -5.42 49.71 -26.97
N ARG A 8 -6.36 49.76 -26.01
CA ARG A 8 -7.00 48.56 -25.45
C ARG A 8 -7.92 47.93 -26.51
N ALA A 9 -7.69 46.67 -26.86
CA ALA A 9 -8.69 45.86 -27.57
C ALA A 9 -9.65 45.25 -26.54
N ARG A 10 -10.91 45.69 -26.59
CA ARG A 10 -12.05 45.06 -25.92
C ARG A 10 -12.49 43.88 -26.79
N THR A 11 -12.59 42.68 -26.23
CA THR A 11 -13.39 41.61 -26.80
C THR A 11 -14.49 41.22 -25.83
N ARG A 12 -15.67 41.06 -26.41
CA ARG A 12 -17.00 41.16 -25.82
C ARG A 12 -17.34 39.95 -24.95
N ALA A 13 -18.04 40.23 -23.86
CA ALA A 13 -18.88 39.26 -23.17
C ALA A 13 -20.05 38.83 -24.07
N THR A 14 -20.31 37.53 -24.13
CA THR A 14 -21.59 36.98 -24.57
C THR A 14 -22.14 36.09 -23.46
N THR A 15 -23.05 36.67 -22.68
CA THR A 15 -24.01 35.99 -21.83
C THR A 15 -25.08 35.37 -22.73
N LEU A 16 -25.37 34.07 -22.57
CA LEU A 16 -26.65 33.52 -23.01
C LEU A 16 -27.25 32.70 -21.87
N ALA A 17 -28.44 33.12 -21.45
CA ALA A 17 -29.24 32.49 -20.41
C ALA A 17 -30.15 31.40 -21.01
N ALA A 18 -30.33 30.34 -20.21
CA ALA A 18 -31.51 29.49 -20.01
C ALA A 18 -32.36 28.99 -21.19
N MET A 19 -32.52 27.66 -21.23
CA MET A 19 -33.83 27.05 -21.46
C MET A 19 -33.95 25.74 -20.68
N MET A 20 -34.83 25.73 -19.68
CA MET A 20 -35.33 24.52 -19.03
C MET A 20 -36.40 23.88 -19.91
N LEU A 21 -36.31 22.57 -20.12
CA LEU A 21 -37.44 21.72 -20.49
C LEU A 21 -37.42 20.50 -19.58
N GLY A 22 -38.44 20.42 -18.72
CA GLY A 22 -38.68 19.29 -17.84
C GLY A 22 -39.24 18.11 -18.62
N VAL A 23 -38.74 16.92 -18.30
CA VAL A 23 -39.42 15.66 -18.57
C VAL A 23 -39.48 14.90 -17.26
N SER A 24 -40.67 14.88 -16.68
CA SER A 24 -41.08 14.03 -15.56
C SER A 24 -41.02 12.56 -15.97
N SER A 25 -40.20 11.77 -15.28
CA SER A 25 -40.25 10.30 -15.34
C SER A 25 -40.33 9.72 -13.92
N LEU A 26 -41.27 8.81 -13.74
CA LEU A 26 -41.61 8.11 -12.50
C LEU A 26 -40.44 7.24 -11.99
N PRO A 27 -40.35 6.98 -10.67
CA PRO A 27 -39.28 6.17 -10.09
C PRO A 27 -39.53 4.68 -10.36
N GLY A 28 -38.93 4.15 -11.44
CA GLY A 28 -38.73 2.72 -11.62
C GLY A 28 -37.62 2.23 -10.69
N SER A 29 -37.91 1.25 -9.84
CA SER A 29 -36.92 0.57 -8.99
C SER A 29 -35.85 -0.11 -9.86
N ALA A 30 -34.74 0.58 -10.10
CA ALA A 30 -33.57 0.01 -10.74
C ALA A 30 -32.83 -0.86 -9.70
N ALA A 31 -32.97 -2.17 -9.82
CA ALA A 31 -32.08 -3.11 -9.17
C ALA A 31 -30.63 -2.76 -9.54
N SER A 32 -29.78 -2.55 -8.53
CA SER A 32 -28.36 -2.30 -8.75
C SER A 32 -27.77 -3.48 -9.54
N PRO A 33 -27.04 -3.26 -10.65
CA PRO A 33 -26.37 -4.34 -11.35
C PRO A 33 -25.41 -5.02 -10.38
N LYS A 34 -25.53 -6.35 -10.27
CA LYS A 34 -24.48 -7.17 -9.65
C LYS A 34 -23.19 -6.86 -10.41
N ALA A 35 -22.13 -6.52 -9.71
CA ALA A 35 -20.83 -6.33 -10.32
C ALA A 35 -20.42 -7.64 -11.00
N ASP A 36 -20.49 -7.67 -12.33
CA ASP A 36 -20.00 -8.81 -13.11
C ASP A 36 -18.50 -8.92 -12.90
N ALA A 37 -18.06 -10.12 -12.51
CA ALA A 37 -16.66 -10.41 -12.37
C ALA A 37 -15.99 -10.34 -13.74
N GLN A 38 -15.03 -9.43 -13.91
CA GLN A 38 -14.21 -9.41 -15.11
C GLN A 38 -13.52 -10.77 -15.29
N PRO A 39 -13.43 -11.29 -16.52
CA PRO A 39 -12.63 -12.48 -16.79
C PRO A 39 -11.19 -12.23 -16.31
N ALA A 40 -10.58 -13.24 -15.68
CA ALA A 40 -9.17 -13.17 -15.27
C ALA A 40 -8.34 -12.79 -16.50
N GLY A 41 -7.66 -11.64 -16.45
CA GLY A 41 -6.80 -11.20 -17.55
C GLY A 41 -5.75 -12.27 -17.83
N ALA A 42 -5.45 -12.51 -19.11
CA ALA A 42 -4.40 -13.44 -19.49
C ALA A 42 -3.08 -13.07 -18.78
N CYS A 43 -2.40 -14.08 -18.26
CA CYS A 43 -1.13 -13.87 -17.57
C CYS A 43 -0.09 -13.27 -18.52
N PRO A 44 0.76 -12.35 -18.06
CA PRO A 44 1.87 -11.86 -18.87
C PRO A 44 2.84 -13.01 -19.17
N ALA A 45 3.55 -12.93 -20.29
CA ALA A 45 4.42 -14.02 -20.76
C ALA A 45 5.53 -14.42 -19.77
N ASN A 46 5.93 -13.52 -18.87
CA ASN A 46 6.92 -13.78 -17.82
C ASN A 46 6.31 -14.31 -16.50
N ALA A 47 4.99 -14.46 -16.42
CA ALA A 47 4.35 -15.08 -15.26
C ALA A 47 4.78 -16.56 -15.15
N ASN A 48 4.83 -17.06 -13.92
CA ASN A 48 4.99 -18.50 -13.71
C ASN A 48 3.64 -19.21 -13.88
N ASP A 49 3.66 -20.52 -14.12
CA ASP A 49 2.46 -21.32 -14.44
C ASP A 49 1.40 -21.34 -13.32
N ARG A 50 1.75 -20.89 -12.11
CA ARG A 50 0.86 -20.84 -10.95
C ARG A 50 0.40 -19.42 -10.61
N SER A 51 0.82 -18.42 -11.38
CA SER A 51 0.58 -17.01 -11.08
C SER A 51 -0.91 -16.67 -11.03
N ILE A 52 -1.25 -15.69 -10.19
CA ILE A 52 -2.59 -15.12 -10.11
C ILE A 52 -2.57 -13.81 -10.89
N CYS A 53 -3.32 -13.75 -11.99
CA CYS A 53 -3.20 -12.69 -12.99
C CYS A 53 -4.44 -11.77 -13.00
N GLY A 54 -4.33 -10.64 -13.70
CA GLY A 54 -5.39 -9.63 -13.75
C GLY A 54 -5.32 -8.62 -12.61
N ILE A 55 -4.15 -8.46 -11.98
CA ILE A 55 -3.89 -7.50 -10.91
C ILE A 55 -2.82 -6.53 -11.39
N SER A 56 -3.15 -5.25 -11.55
CA SER A 56 -2.19 -4.25 -12.02
C SER A 56 -1.32 -3.73 -10.88
N ASN A 57 -0.01 -3.79 -11.05
CA ASN A 57 1.01 -3.30 -10.13
C ASN A 57 0.79 -3.70 -8.67
N PRO A 58 0.60 -5.00 -8.36
CA PRO A 58 0.28 -5.46 -7.00
C PRO A 58 1.39 -5.12 -6.02
N GLU A 59 1.21 -4.06 -5.24
CA GLU A 59 2.26 -3.51 -4.40
C GLU A 59 2.23 -4.16 -3.02
N ASP A 60 1.09 -4.12 -2.33
CA ASP A 60 0.91 -4.69 -1.00
C ASP A 60 -0.22 -5.74 -0.95
N MET A 61 -0.10 -6.71 -0.05
CA MET A 61 -1.05 -7.79 0.15
C MET A 61 -1.33 -8.01 1.63
N ALA A 62 -2.61 -8.00 2.02
CA ALA A 62 -3.06 -8.23 3.39
C ALA A 62 -4.18 -9.28 3.45
N PRO A 63 -3.99 -10.39 4.18
CA PRO A 63 -5.08 -11.33 4.46
C PRO A 63 -6.20 -10.68 5.27
N LEU A 64 -7.44 -10.83 4.82
CA LEU A 64 -8.61 -10.49 5.62
C LEU A 64 -8.89 -11.65 6.59
N ALA A 65 -8.56 -11.44 7.87
CA ALA A 65 -8.71 -12.46 8.91
C ALA A 65 -10.09 -13.15 8.91
N ARG A 66 -10.17 -14.43 9.31
CA ARG A 66 -11.44 -15.19 9.36
C ARG A 66 -12.27 -15.09 8.07
N SER A 67 -11.61 -15.06 6.92
CA SER A 67 -12.25 -15.06 5.61
C SER A 67 -11.37 -15.76 4.58
N GLU A 68 -11.88 -15.95 3.37
CA GLU A 68 -11.12 -16.50 2.26
C GLU A 68 -10.38 -15.44 1.44
N TRP A 69 -10.39 -14.17 1.84
CA TRP A 69 -9.96 -13.07 0.98
C TRP A 69 -8.59 -12.54 1.37
N ILE A 70 -7.76 -12.27 0.37
CA ILE A 70 -6.60 -11.38 0.47
C ILE A 70 -6.98 -10.07 -0.23
N ILE A 71 -6.72 -8.94 0.42
CA ILE A 71 -6.82 -7.62 -0.20
C ILE A 71 -5.45 -7.28 -0.80
N VAL A 72 -5.45 -6.75 -2.02
CA VAL A 72 -4.24 -6.43 -2.78
C VAL A 72 -4.35 -5.00 -3.30
N SER A 73 -3.41 -4.13 -2.92
CA SER A 73 -3.30 -2.79 -3.51
C SER A 73 -2.56 -2.86 -4.84
N GLY A 74 -2.95 -1.99 -5.76
CA GLY A 74 -2.27 -1.80 -7.03
C GLY A 74 -1.78 -0.37 -7.17
N TYR A 75 -0.49 -0.19 -7.49
CA TYR A 75 0.12 1.13 -7.63
C TYR A 75 -0.15 1.73 -9.03
N THR A 76 -1.44 1.87 -9.34
CA THR A 76 -1.98 2.48 -10.56
C THR A 76 -3.42 2.95 -10.30
N PRO A 77 -4.01 3.85 -11.11
CA PRO A 77 -5.36 4.37 -10.85
C PRO A 77 -6.42 3.27 -10.67
N ASP A 78 -7.23 3.40 -9.63
CA ASP A 78 -8.37 2.55 -9.25
C ASP A 78 -8.04 1.05 -9.14
N ALA A 79 -6.81 0.74 -8.73
CA ALA A 79 -6.34 -0.62 -8.54
C ALA A 79 -6.35 -1.00 -7.05
N LEU A 80 -7.44 -1.64 -6.64
CA LEU A 80 -7.56 -2.29 -5.33
C LEU A 80 -8.42 -3.54 -5.51
N TYR A 81 -7.91 -4.69 -5.09
CA TYR A 81 -8.48 -5.98 -5.46
C TYR A 81 -8.71 -6.87 -4.24
N SER A 82 -9.62 -7.83 -4.39
CA SER A 82 -9.67 -9.03 -3.56
C SER A 82 -9.27 -10.24 -4.37
N VAL A 83 -8.54 -11.16 -3.74
CA VAL A 83 -8.18 -12.47 -4.27
C VAL A 83 -8.74 -13.56 -3.37
N SER A 84 -9.49 -14.52 -3.93
CA SER A 84 -9.99 -15.68 -3.18
C SER A 84 -8.86 -16.70 -2.97
N LEU A 85 -8.64 -17.09 -1.72
CA LEU A 85 -7.73 -18.16 -1.33
C LEU A 85 -8.14 -19.52 -1.89
N ARG A 86 -9.45 -19.74 -2.15
CA ARG A 86 -9.96 -21.01 -2.67
C ARG A 86 -9.89 -21.10 -4.19
N THR A 87 -10.30 -20.03 -4.88
CA THR A 87 -10.50 -20.07 -6.34
C THR A 87 -9.46 -19.28 -7.12
N ARG A 88 -8.61 -18.50 -6.43
CA ARG A 88 -7.68 -17.51 -7.03
C ARG A 88 -8.37 -16.45 -7.89
N LYS A 89 -9.70 -16.35 -7.81
CA LYS A 89 -10.48 -15.34 -8.51
C LYS A 89 -10.11 -13.96 -8.00
N VAL A 90 -9.84 -13.06 -8.94
CA VAL A 90 -9.54 -11.65 -8.71
C VAL A 90 -10.80 -10.81 -8.95
N VAL A 91 -11.08 -9.87 -8.06
CA VAL A 91 -12.16 -8.88 -8.22
C VAL A 91 -11.60 -7.50 -7.93
N ASN A 92 -11.79 -6.54 -8.83
CA ASN A 92 -11.50 -5.14 -8.53
C ASN A 92 -12.58 -4.59 -7.59
N LEU A 93 -12.17 -4.15 -6.41
CA LEU A 93 -13.03 -3.67 -5.34
C LEU A 93 -13.44 -2.21 -5.48
N VAL A 94 -12.75 -1.43 -6.33
CA VAL A 94 -13.04 0.00 -6.54
C VAL A 94 -14.34 0.18 -7.32
N LEU A 95 -14.67 -0.78 -8.20
CA LEU A 95 -15.91 -0.79 -8.96
C LEU A 95 -17.11 -0.94 -8.02
N GLY A 96 -17.90 0.15 -7.88
CA GLY A 96 -19.12 0.14 -7.08
C GLY A 96 -18.94 0.42 -5.59
N VAL A 97 -17.78 0.97 -5.16
CA VAL A 97 -17.61 1.44 -3.78
C VAL A 97 -18.66 2.51 -3.47
N ARG A 98 -19.45 2.26 -2.42
CA ARG A 98 -20.39 3.24 -1.88
C ARG A 98 -19.69 4.18 -0.90
N ALA A 99 -20.10 5.44 -0.89
CA ALA A 99 -19.70 6.38 0.14
C ALA A 99 -20.71 6.36 1.31
N GLY A 100 -20.23 6.04 2.50
CA GLY A 100 -20.94 6.09 3.77
C GLY A 100 -20.17 6.94 4.77
N TRP A 101 -19.92 8.20 4.40
CA TRP A 101 -18.98 9.09 5.10
C TRP A 101 -19.35 9.28 6.58
N ASP A 102 -18.46 8.83 7.45
CA ASP A 102 -18.46 9.17 8.87
C ASP A 102 -17.77 10.53 9.08
N ARG A 103 -18.56 11.59 8.91
CA ARG A 103 -18.10 12.99 9.08
C ARG A 103 -17.69 13.32 10.52
N LYS A 104 -18.16 12.54 11.51
CA LYS A 104 -17.82 12.75 12.92
C LYS A 104 -16.41 12.25 13.21
N THR A 105 -16.04 11.11 12.64
CA THR A 105 -14.71 10.53 12.81
C THR A 105 -13.70 11.18 11.87
N TYR A 106 -14.07 11.43 10.61
CA TYR A 106 -13.20 11.97 9.55
C TYR A 106 -13.67 13.35 9.09
N ALA A 107 -13.69 14.31 10.02
CA ALA A 107 -14.17 15.67 9.77
C ALA A 107 -13.25 16.46 8.82
N ASP A 108 -11.94 16.22 8.91
CA ASP A 108 -10.92 16.90 8.08
C ASP A 108 -10.78 16.30 6.67
N CYS A 109 -11.50 15.21 6.38
CA CYS A 109 -11.50 14.64 5.05
C CYS A 109 -12.28 15.54 4.08
N PRO A 110 -11.74 15.91 2.90
CA PRO A 110 -12.45 16.81 1.99
C PRO A 110 -13.64 16.16 1.26
N GLY A 111 -13.80 14.83 1.38
CA GLY A 111 -14.91 14.09 0.80
C GLY A 111 -14.49 12.80 0.07
N PRO A 112 -15.43 12.13 -0.60
CA PRO A 112 -15.15 10.90 -1.35
C PRO A 112 -14.25 11.16 -2.56
N LEU A 113 -13.62 10.10 -3.06
CA LEU A 113 -12.79 10.13 -4.26
C LEU A 113 -13.65 10.08 -5.53
N ALA A 114 -13.23 10.81 -6.56
CA ALA A 114 -13.72 10.62 -7.92
C ALA A 114 -13.16 9.33 -8.54
N PRO A 115 -13.79 8.77 -9.58
CA PRO A 115 -13.18 7.69 -10.36
C PRO A 115 -11.80 8.09 -10.89
N GLY A 116 -10.85 7.15 -10.88
CA GLY A 116 -9.45 7.33 -11.28
C GLY A 116 -8.57 8.04 -10.24
N ALA A 117 -9.13 8.42 -9.09
CA ALA A 117 -8.45 9.26 -8.11
C ALA A 117 -7.70 8.48 -7.02
N LEU A 118 -7.86 7.15 -6.97
CA LEU A 118 -7.13 6.28 -6.05
C LEU A 118 -5.88 5.72 -6.72
N THR A 119 -4.71 5.91 -6.13
CA THR A 119 -3.50 5.11 -6.40
C THR A 119 -3.12 4.43 -5.10
N ALA A 120 -3.51 3.16 -4.93
CA ALA A 120 -3.37 2.44 -3.67
C ALA A 120 -1.92 1.94 -3.47
N HIS A 121 -1.38 2.15 -2.28
CA HIS A 121 -0.04 1.75 -1.86
C HIS A 121 -0.15 0.80 -0.66
N GLY A 122 0.55 1.05 0.45
CA GLY A 122 0.44 0.21 1.64
C GLY A 122 -0.97 0.12 2.22
N ILE A 123 -1.33 -1.07 2.71
CA ILE A 123 -2.64 -1.38 3.27
C ILE A 123 -2.57 -2.04 4.65
N ALA A 124 -3.57 -1.73 5.49
CA ALA A 124 -3.78 -2.36 6.79
C ALA A 124 -5.24 -2.72 7.01
N LEU A 125 -5.47 -3.90 7.59
CA LEU A 125 -6.79 -4.40 7.97
C LEU A 125 -6.90 -4.54 9.48
N THR A 126 -8.02 -4.12 10.05
CA THR A 126 -8.31 -4.40 11.46
C THR A 126 -8.90 -5.80 11.63
N ASP A 127 -8.53 -6.42 12.74
CA ASP A 127 -9.07 -7.72 13.10
C ASP A 127 -10.20 -7.61 14.13
N SER A 128 -11.37 -7.12 13.70
CA SER A 128 -12.55 -6.94 14.57
C SER A 128 -13.81 -7.63 14.00
N ALA A 129 -14.95 -7.57 14.69
CA ALA A 129 -16.21 -8.10 14.12
C ALA A 129 -16.64 -7.32 12.86
N ALA A 130 -16.37 -6.01 12.83
CA ALA A 130 -16.62 -5.11 11.70
C ALA A 130 -15.28 -4.52 11.21
N PRO A 131 -14.55 -5.26 10.35
CA PRO A 131 -13.22 -4.86 9.93
C PRO A 131 -13.24 -3.57 9.11
N SER A 132 -12.14 -2.84 9.24
CA SER A 132 -11.81 -1.66 8.43
C SER A 132 -10.53 -1.92 7.64
N LEU A 133 -10.49 -1.37 6.44
CA LEU A 133 -9.32 -1.31 5.58
C LEU A 133 -8.84 0.15 5.55
N PHE A 134 -7.54 0.32 5.77
CA PHE A 134 -6.83 1.59 5.62
C PHE A 134 -5.90 1.47 4.42
N VAL A 135 -5.96 2.43 3.51
CA VAL A 135 -5.21 2.42 2.25
C VAL A 135 -4.48 3.73 2.10
N ILE A 136 -3.16 3.71 1.97
CA ILE A 136 -2.40 4.89 1.57
C ILE A 136 -2.72 5.18 0.10
N ASN A 137 -3.10 6.43 -0.19
CA ASN A 137 -3.44 6.93 -1.51
C ASN A 137 -2.43 8.00 -1.95
N HIS A 138 -1.89 7.82 -3.15
CA HIS A 138 -1.01 8.77 -3.85
C HIS A 138 -1.61 9.30 -5.17
N GLY A 139 -2.93 9.13 -5.36
CA GLY A 139 -3.62 9.52 -6.57
C GLY A 139 -3.89 11.02 -6.61
N SER A 140 -5.16 11.42 -6.52
CA SER A 140 -5.53 12.85 -6.54
C SER A 140 -5.18 13.61 -5.26
N ARG A 141 -4.87 12.89 -4.17
CA ARG A 141 -4.49 13.44 -2.88
C ARG A 141 -3.59 12.47 -2.11
N GLU A 142 -2.76 13.04 -1.24
CA GLU A 142 -2.01 12.30 -0.22
C GLU A 142 -2.91 12.10 1.02
N ALA A 143 -3.45 10.90 1.17
CA ALA A 143 -4.32 10.57 2.30
C ALA A 143 -4.28 9.08 2.64
N ILE A 144 -4.71 8.74 3.85
CA ILE A 144 -5.07 7.37 4.22
C ILE A 144 -6.58 7.25 4.06
N GLU A 145 -7.02 6.56 3.02
CA GLU A 145 -8.43 6.27 2.75
C GLU A 145 -8.92 5.15 3.68
N VAL A 146 -10.13 5.30 4.20
CA VAL A 146 -10.71 4.35 5.14
C VAL A 146 -11.99 3.74 4.58
N TYR A 147 -12.06 2.41 4.65
CA TYR A 147 -13.20 1.63 4.21
C TYR A 147 -13.68 0.72 5.33
N ARG A 148 -15.00 0.56 5.48
CA ARG A 148 -15.58 -0.62 6.13
C ARG A 148 -15.54 -1.79 5.16
N VAL A 149 -15.21 -2.97 5.67
CA VAL A 149 -15.07 -4.19 4.87
C VAL A 149 -16.12 -5.21 5.31
N ARG A 150 -16.82 -5.83 4.35
CA ARG A 150 -17.66 -6.99 4.63
C ARG A 150 -16.87 -8.28 4.41
N ARG A 151 -16.71 -9.09 5.45
CA ARG A 151 -15.88 -10.32 5.40
C ARG A 151 -16.35 -11.35 4.37
N HIS A 152 -17.66 -11.45 4.14
CA HIS A 152 -18.23 -12.46 3.25
C HIS A 152 -17.67 -12.39 1.83
N ASP A 153 -17.52 -11.18 1.26
CA ASP A 153 -17.12 -11.00 -0.14
C ASP A 153 -16.17 -9.81 -0.36
N ALA A 154 -15.51 -9.36 0.70
CA ALA A 154 -14.57 -8.25 0.69
C ALA A 154 -15.13 -6.90 0.19
N SER A 155 -16.46 -6.76 0.03
CA SER A 155 -17.06 -5.52 -0.47
C SER A 155 -16.74 -4.34 0.45
N LEU A 156 -16.43 -3.19 -0.15
CA LEU A 156 -15.99 -1.99 0.56
C LEU A 156 -17.09 -0.92 0.64
N THR A 157 -17.12 -0.18 1.74
CA THR A 157 -17.84 1.10 1.87
C THR A 157 -16.85 2.14 2.35
N TRP A 158 -16.60 3.17 1.54
CA TRP A 158 -15.72 4.26 1.92
C TRP A 158 -16.36 5.08 3.05
N VAL A 159 -15.61 5.39 4.11
CA VAL A 159 -16.13 6.10 5.29
C VAL A 159 -15.41 7.38 5.62
N GLY A 160 -14.28 7.68 4.98
CA GLY A 160 -13.52 8.89 5.24
C GLY A 160 -12.06 8.74 4.89
N CYS A 161 -11.26 9.72 5.28
CA CYS A 161 -9.83 9.72 5.05
C CYS A 161 -9.09 10.52 6.12
N VAL A 162 -7.79 10.26 6.26
CA VAL A 162 -6.86 11.04 7.07
C VAL A 162 -5.86 11.73 6.12
N PRO A 163 -5.88 13.07 5.99
CA PRO A 163 -4.88 13.78 5.20
C PRO A 163 -3.46 13.52 5.69
N ILE A 164 -2.54 13.23 4.76
CA ILE A 164 -1.12 13.01 5.04
C ILE A 164 -0.37 14.37 4.98
N PRO A 165 0.57 14.65 5.89
CA PRO A 165 1.37 15.88 5.86
C PRO A 165 2.22 15.99 4.59
N ALA A 166 2.35 17.21 4.05
CA ALA A 166 3.02 17.45 2.77
C ALA A 166 4.53 17.15 2.73
N ASP A 167 5.16 16.95 3.90
CA ASP A 167 6.58 16.61 4.06
C ASP A 167 6.82 15.09 4.14
N MET A 168 5.76 14.28 4.19
CA MET A 168 5.80 12.84 4.40
C MET A 168 5.60 12.08 3.08
N MET A 169 6.49 11.13 2.79
CA MET A 169 6.26 10.10 1.77
C MET A 169 5.72 8.84 2.44
N ALA A 170 4.41 8.76 2.70
CA ALA A 170 3.83 7.60 3.39
C ALA A 170 3.97 6.33 2.55
N ASN A 171 4.20 5.18 3.19
CA ASN A 171 4.39 3.92 2.46
C ASN A 171 3.68 2.73 3.07
N SER A 172 3.87 2.44 4.36
CA SER A 172 3.20 1.34 5.05
C SER A 172 2.52 1.83 6.32
N LEU A 173 1.55 1.07 6.83
CA LEU A 173 0.78 1.44 8.01
C LEU A 173 0.27 0.27 8.83
N ALA A 174 -0.05 0.55 10.09
CA ALA A 174 -0.83 -0.29 10.98
C ALA A 174 -1.84 0.56 11.77
N HIS A 175 -2.84 -0.11 12.34
CA HIS A 175 -3.89 0.49 13.13
C HIS A 175 -3.97 -0.17 14.50
N LEU A 176 -3.76 0.60 15.57
CA LEU A 176 -3.91 0.12 16.94
C LEU A 176 -5.39 0.04 17.34
N LYS A 177 -5.74 -0.82 18.30
CA LYS A 177 -7.10 -0.88 18.88
C LYS A 177 -7.56 0.46 19.48
N SER A 178 -6.62 1.32 19.88
CA SER A 178 -6.92 2.68 20.35
C SER A 178 -7.41 3.64 19.26
N GLY A 179 -7.36 3.24 17.98
CA GLY A 179 -7.63 4.11 16.83
C GLY A 179 -6.41 4.89 16.35
N THR A 180 -5.24 4.71 16.97
CA THR A 180 -4.00 5.34 16.50
C THR A 180 -3.49 4.64 15.25
N LEU A 181 -3.18 5.41 14.21
CA LEU A 181 -2.44 4.94 13.04
C LEU A 181 -0.94 5.05 13.31
N VAL A 182 -0.18 4.04 12.88
CA VAL A 182 1.28 4.06 12.82
C VAL A 182 1.67 3.94 11.36
N VAL A 183 2.47 4.86 10.86
CA VAL A 183 2.69 4.99 9.42
C VAL A 183 4.17 5.26 9.16
N THR A 184 4.77 4.50 8.26
CA THR A 184 6.16 4.76 7.82
C THR A 184 6.17 5.86 6.78
N SER A 185 7.23 6.66 6.82
CA SER A 185 7.60 7.58 5.76
C SER A 185 8.93 7.16 5.16
N LEU A 186 8.96 6.88 3.86
CA LEU A 186 10.17 6.43 3.16
C LEU A 186 11.28 7.49 3.18
N GLY A 187 10.91 8.76 3.16
CA GLY A 187 11.82 9.87 2.99
C GLY A 187 11.10 11.21 3.06
N LYS A 188 11.88 12.29 3.06
CA LYS A 188 11.34 13.64 2.97
C LYS A 188 10.67 13.83 1.60
N ALA A 189 9.37 14.11 1.59
CA ALA A 189 8.63 14.31 0.35
C ALA A 189 9.26 15.43 -0.50
N LYS A 190 9.11 15.33 -1.83
CA LYS A 190 9.64 16.28 -2.83
C LYS A 190 11.18 16.38 -2.84
N THR A 191 11.89 15.37 -2.34
CA THR A 191 13.34 15.23 -2.45
C THR A 191 13.70 13.94 -3.18
N ASN A 192 14.91 13.88 -3.76
CA ASN A 192 15.41 12.64 -4.38
C ASN A 192 16.16 11.78 -3.35
N PHE A 193 15.41 11.02 -2.54
CA PHE A 193 15.98 10.18 -1.47
C PHE A 193 16.35 8.76 -1.93
N LEU A 194 15.99 8.34 -3.16
CA LEU A 194 16.26 6.98 -3.66
C LEU A 194 17.76 6.62 -3.66
N PRO A 195 18.70 7.52 -4.02
CA PRO A 195 20.13 7.25 -3.88
C PRO A 195 20.57 7.00 -2.43
N ASP A 196 19.91 7.62 -1.46
CA ASP A 196 20.21 7.42 -0.03
C ASP A 196 19.73 6.05 0.46
N ILE A 197 18.63 5.52 -0.09
CA ILE A 197 18.22 4.12 0.15
C ILE A 197 19.32 3.16 -0.33
N ILE A 198 19.78 3.31 -1.58
CA ILE A 198 20.82 2.43 -2.13
C ILE A 198 22.11 2.50 -1.32
N ALA A 199 22.48 3.70 -0.86
CA ALA A 199 23.67 3.93 -0.07
C ALA A 199 23.51 3.60 1.43
N GLY A 200 22.32 3.19 1.90
CA GLY A 200 22.04 2.95 3.31
C GLY A 200 22.11 4.20 4.19
N ARG A 201 21.96 5.39 3.61
CA ARG A 201 21.98 6.68 4.31
C ARG A 201 20.59 7.13 4.75
N PRO A 202 20.47 7.98 5.77
CA PRO A 202 19.18 8.56 6.17
C PRO A 202 18.49 9.29 5.01
N THR A 203 17.21 8.99 4.79
CA THR A 203 16.39 9.56 3.71
C THR A 203 15.58 10.79 4.14
N GLY A 204 15.72 11.19 5.40
CA GLY A 204 14.77 12.08 6.07
C GLY A 204 13.42 11.43 6.37
N GLY A 205 13.31 10.11 6.17
CA GLY A 205 12.13 9.32 6.52
C GLY A 205 12.09 8.96 8.01
N ASP A 206 10.90 8.65 8.50
CA ASP A 206 10.60 8.37 9.90
C ASP A 206 9.37 7.47 10.04
N VAL A 207 8.96 7.18 11.27
CA VAL A 207 7.64 6.60 11.58
C VAL A 207 6.81 7.67 12.27
N ARG A 208 5.57 7.85 11.83
CA ARG A 208 4.62 8.81 12.42
C ARG A 208 3.41 8.11 13.01
N LEU A 209 2.87 8.73 14.05
CA LEU A 209 1.69 8.30 14.77
C LEU A 209 0.61 9.35 14.55
N TRP A 210 -0.57 8.92 14.17
CA TRP A 210 -1.74 9.80 14.04
C TRP A 210 -2.88 9.33 14.92
N SER A 211 -3.48 10.27 15.63
CA SER A 211 -4.75 10.07 16.32
C SER A 211 -5.54 11.36 16.25
N ARG A 212 -6.87 11.28 16.15
CA ARG A 212 -7.74 12.46 16.03
C ARG A 212 -7.42 13.56 17.05
N ASP A 213 -7.21 13.18 18.31
CA ASP A 213 -7.05 14.15 19.41
C ASP A 213 -5.64 14.77 19.49
N ARG A 214 -4.65 14.22 18.77
CA ARG A 214 -3.25 14.70 18.83
C ARG A 214 -2.65 15.05 17.48
N GLY A 215 -3.33 14.73 16.39
CA GLY A 215 -2.77 14.83 15.04
C GLY A 215 -1.54 13.95 14.84
N TRP A 216 -0.71 14.34 13.88
CA TRP A 216 0.52 13.65 13.50
C TRP A 216 1.67 13.97 14.45
N ARG A 217 2.41 12.95 14.87
CA ARG A 217 3.65 13.09 15.63
C ARG A 217 4.68 12.07 15.18
N ILE A 218 5.95 12.42 15.21
CA ILE A 218 7.04 11.50 14.92
C ILE A 218 7.22 10.55 16.12
N LEU A 219 7.41 9.25 15.85
CA LEU A 219 7.87 8.28 16.84
C LEU A 219 9.38 8.50 17.05
N PRO A 220 9.85 8.78 18.28
CA PRO A 220 11.27 8.93 18.54
C PRO A 220 12.09 7.72 18.09
N TYR A 221 13.34 7.97 17.67
CA TYR A 221 14.31 6.97 17.19
C TYR A 221 13.91 6.19 15.93
N SER A 222 12.92 6.68 15.18
CA SER A 222 12.41 6.02 13.98
C SER A 222 13.09 6.44 12.67
N GLN A 223 13.94 7.47 12.71
CA GLN A 223 14.68 7.92 11.52
C GLN A 223 15.65 6.85 11.02
N GLY A 224 15.75 6.72 9.69
CA GLY A 224 16.61 5.71 9.08
C GLY A 224 16.69 5.81 7.56
N SER A 225 17.27 4.78 6.96
CA SER A 225 17.39 4.66 5.51
C SER A 225 16.18 3.94 4.93
N GLY A 226 15.17 4.72 4.54
CA GLY A 226 13.95 4.21 3.91
C GLY A 226 13.09 3.33 4.82
N PRO A 227 12.48 3.85 5.91
CA PRO A 227 11.39 3.14 6.60
C PRO A 227 10.29 2.78 5.59
N ASN A 228 10.12 1.48 5.33
CA ASN A 228 9.25 0.95 4.28
C ASN A 228 8.12 0.12 4.94
N GLY A 229 8.13 -1.21 4.81
CA GLY A 229 7.12 -2.08 5.42
C GLY A 229 7.04 -1.99 6.94
N LEU A 230 5.83 -2.12 7.48
CA LEU A 230 5.56 -2.06 8.92
C LEU A 230 4.64 -3.21 9.38
N ALA A 231 4.97 -3.81 10.52
CA ALA A 231 4.13 -4.77 11.21
C ALA A 231 3.98 -4.41 12.70
N LEU A 232 2.75 -4.45 13.21
CA LEU A 232 2.44 -4.21 14.63
C LEU A 232 2.59 -5.50 15.44
N ALA A 233 3.23 -5.43 16.61
CA ALA A 233 3.28 -6.57 17.54
C ALA A 233 1.86 -6.89 18.08
N PRO A 234 1.51 -8.16 18.30
CA PRO A 234 0.18 -8.53 18.80
C PRO A 234 -0.23 -7.89 20.13
N ASP A 235 0.74 -7.52 20.97
CA ASP A 235 0.54 -6.84 22.26
C ASP A 235 0.40 -5.32 22.13
N GLU A 236 0.53 -4.77 20.92
CA GLU A 236 0.51 -3.34 20.60
C GLU A 236 1.53 -2.48 21.36
N ARG A 237 2.63 -3.08 21.83
CA ARG A 237 3.71 -2.37 22.53
C ARG A 237 4.87 -1.98 21.63
N SER A 238 5.03 -2.67 20.50
CA SER A 238 6.14 -2.45 19.57
C SER A 238 5.70 -2.60 18.12
N ILE A 239 6.49 -2.02 17.23
CA ILE A 239 6.39 -2.22 15.79
C ILE A 239 7.70 -2.80 15.27
N TYR A 240 7.61 -3.47 14.13
CA TYR A 240 8.73 -3.92 13.32
C TYR A 240 8.69 -3.13 12.02
N VAL A 241 9.81 -2.56 11.62
CA VAL A 241 9.93 -1.74 10.42
C VAL A 241 11.04 -2.29 9.55
N ALA A 242 10.74 -2.52 8.28
CA ALA A 242 11.74 -2.77 7.25
C ALA A 242 12.46 -1.46 6.93
N MET A 243 13.73 -1.36 7.33
CA MET A 243 14.59 -0.26 6.92
C MET A 243 15.26 -0.68 5.61
N SER A 244 14.66 -0.25 4.49
CA SER A 244 15.00 -0.78 3.16
C SER A 244 16.48 -0.60 2.83
N GLY A 245 17.02 0.62 2.98
CA GLY A 245 18.43 0.88 2.71
C GLY A 245 19.39 0.36 3.79
N GLY A 246 18.89 0.19 5.02
CA GLY A 246 19.62 -0.46 6.11
C GLY A 246 19.70 -1.98 5.96
N ARG A 247 18.91 -2.56 5.04
CA ARG A 247 18.78 -4.00 4.80
C ARG A 247 18.43 -4.80 6.06
N GLU A 248 17.64 -4.21 6.94
CA GLU A 248 17.40 -4.75 8.28
C GLU A 248 15.96 -4.56 8.72
N ILE A 249 15.54 -5.36 9.71
CA ILE A 249 14.31 -5.13 10.45
C ILE A 249 14.65 -4.45 11.78
N VAL A 250 13.93 -3.39 12.09
CA VAL A 250 14.09 -2.62 13.32
C VAL A 250 12.85 -2.74 14.17
N ARG A 251 13.01 -3.24 15.41
CA ARG A 251 11.94 -3.26 16.42
C ARG A 251 12.00 -2.00 17.27
N MET A 252 10.89 -1.26 17.31
CA MET A 252 10.74 -0.01 18.05
C MET A 252 9.60 -0.11 19.06
N ALA A 253 9.82 0.39 20.27
CA ALA A 253 8.76 0.55 21.27
C ALA A 253 7.86 1.73 20.87
N LEU A 254 6.54 1.55 20.94
CA LEU A 254 5.57 2.57 20.54
C LEU A 254 5.46 3.74 21.53
N ASP A 255 5.99 3.58 22.75
CA ASP A 255 6.12 4.66 23.71
C ASP A 255 7.28 5.61 23.39
N GLY A 256 8.18 5.23 22.46
CA GLY A 256 9.35 6.01 22.06
C GLY A 256 10.40 6.18 23.15
N LYS A 257 10.36 5.39 24.23
CA LYS A 257 11.24 5.58 25.40
C LYS A 257 12.54 4.78 25.33
N SER A 258 12.55 3.73 24.50
CA SER A 258 13.69 2.81 24.39
C SER A 258 14.35 2.93 23.03
N LYS A 259 15.68 2.77 23.00
CA LYS A 259 16.41 2.67 21.74
C LYS A 259 15.92 1.44 20.96
N PRO A 260 15.84 1.52 19.62
CA PRO A 260 15.43 0.41 18.79
C PRO A 260 16.42 -0.77 18.84
N VAL A 261 15.91 -1.97 18.63
CA VAL A 261 16.71 -3.19 18.43
C VAL A 261 16.72 -3.51 16.94
N ARG A 262 17.89 -3.84 16.39
CA ARG A 262 18.10 -4.08 14.95
C ARG A 262 18.44 -5.53 14.69
N SER A 263 17.99 -6.08 13.57
CA SER A 263 18.41 -7.40 13.10
C SER A 263 19.83 -7.36 12.50
N ALA A 264 20.36 -8.54 12.13
CA ALA A 264 21.46 -8.57 11.17
C ALA A 264 20.99 -8.06 9.79
N GLN A 265 21.94 -7.63 8.95
CA GLN A 265 21.66 -7.26 7.58
C GLN A 265 21.25 -8.47 6.74
N MET A 266 20.32 -8.25 5.83
CA MET A 266 19.86 -9.19 4.82
C MET A 266 20.52 -8.86 3.46
N ASP A 267 20.50 -9.82 2.54
CA ASP A 267 21.00 -9.63 1.16
C ASP A 267 19.99 -8.94 0.23
N ILE A 268 18.91 -8.37 0.80
CA ILE A 268 17.84 -7.70 0.07
C ILE A 268 17.65 -6.28 0.60
N LEU A 269 17.03 -5.43 -0.21
CA LEU A 269 16.36 -4.21 0.23
C LEU A 269 14.95 -4.60 0.71
N PRO A 270 14.70 -4.85 2.02
CA PRO A 270 13.40 -5.31 2.48
C PRO A 270 12.33 -4.23 2.22
N ASP A 271 11.17 -4.69 1.81
CA ASP A 271 10.04 -3.85 1.43
C ASP A 271 8.86 -4.09 2.41
N ASN A 272 7.70 -4.59 1.97
CA ASN A 272 6.56 -4.86 2.86
C ASN A 272 6.78 -6.03 3.83
N LEU A 273 6.28 -5.86 5.06
CA LEU A 273 6.44 -6.79 6.18
C LEU A 273 5.09 -7.32 6.65
N ARG A 274 4.93 -8.65 6.71
CA ARG A 274 3.67 -9.31 7.10
C ARG A 274 3.88 -10.38 8.17
N TRP A 275 2.84 -10.64 8.96
CA TRP A 275 2.82 -11.76 9.90
C TRP A 275 2.48 -13.06 9.16
N THR A 276 3.17 -14.14 9.53
CA THR A 276 2.82 -15.50 9.12
C THR A 276 1.87 -16.14 10.15
N ALA A 277 1.16 -17.19 9.75
CA ALA A 277 0.34 -17.98 10.67
C ALA A 277 1.17 -18.67 11.76
N GLN A 278 2.48 -18.81 11.58
CA GLN A 278 3.41 -19.41 12.54
C GLN A 278 3.93 -18.40 13.58
N GLY A 279 3.48 -17.14 13.53
CA GLY A 279 3.96 -16.09 14.44
C GLY A 279 5.37 -15.59 14.13
N THR A 280 5.87 -15.83 12.92
CA THR A 280 7.05 -15.15 12.37
C THR A 280 6.61 -13.95 11.53
N LEU A 281 7.56 -13.07 11.23
CA LEU A 281 7.38 -12.06 10.19
C LEU A 281 7.96 -12.57 8.88
N ILE A 282 7.46 -12.07 7.76
CA ILE A 282 7.96 -12.37 6.42
C ILE A 282 8.08 -11.08 5.60
N THR A 283 9.18 -10.96 4.86
CA THR A 283 9.45 -9.84 3.94
C THR A 283 10.11 -10.36 2.68
N THR A 284 9.95 -9.62 1.59
CA THR A 284 10.70 -9.80 0.34
C THR A 284 11.34 -8.49 -0.07
N GLY A 285 12.14 -8.53 -1.14
CA GLY A 285 12.75 -7.35 -1.72
C GLY A 285 13.77 -7.72 -2.79
N MET A 286 14.18 -6.71 -3.57
CA MET A 286 15.27 -6.85 -4.52
C MET A 286 16.54 -7.29 -3.79
N ARG A 287 17.29 -8.25 -4.35
CA ARG A 287 18.66 -8.50 -3.88
C ARG A 287 19.48 -7.21 -4.01
N TYR A 288 20.33 -6.97 -3.02
CA TYR A 288 21.16 -5.78 -2.98
C TYR A 288 22.27 -5.88 -4.02
N ASP A 289 22.19 -5.01 -4.99
CA ASP A 289 23.20 -4.75 -6.01
C ASP A 289 23.02 -3.27 -6.38
N PRO A 290 23.90 -2.37 -5.92
CA PRO A 290 23.71 -0.94 -6.05
C PRO A 290 23.45 -0.47 -7.49
N GLU A 291 24.11 -1.08 -8.46
CA GLU A 291 23.97 -0.70 -9.86
C GLU A 291 22.63 -1.18 -10.43
N VAL A 292 22.25 -2.43 -10.14
CA VAL A 292 20.93 -2.97 -10.54
C VAL A 292 19.81 -2.19 -9.85
N ASN A 293 19.93 -1.94 -8.54
CA ASN A 293 18.93 -1.21 -7.77
C ASN A 293 18.79 0.25 -8.27
N ALA A 294 19.89 0.91 -8.63
CA ALA A 294 19.86 2.25 -9.24
C ALA A 294 19.11 2.26 -10.57
N ARG A 295 19.39 1.31 -11.47
CA ARG A 295 18.68 1.20 -12.76
C ARG A 295 17.19 0.94 -12.56
N CYS A 296 16.85 0.05 -11.64
CA CYS A 296 15.48 -0.25 -11.22
C CYS A 296 14.73 1.01 -10.73
N PHE A 297 15.34 1.81 -9.84
CA PHE A 297 14.72 3.02 -9.30
C PHE A 297 14.62 4.18 -10.29
N GLN A 298 15.40 4.16 -11.38
CA GLN A 298 15.27 5.13 -12.47
C GLN A 298 14.12 4.82 -13.43
N GLY A 299 13.27 3.83 -13.12
CA GLY A 299 12.11 3.48 -13.95
C GLY A 299 12.46 2.72 -15.23
N GLN A 300 13.69 2.23 -15.36
CA GLN A 300 14.05 1.33 -16.45
C GLN A 300 13.33 -0.01 -16.26
N SER A 301 13.00 -0.69 -17.37
CA SER A 301 12.49 -2.06 -17.30
C SER A 301 13.52 -2.93 -16.58
N CYS A 302 13.20 -3.34 -15.35
CA CYS A 302 14.13 -3.98 -14.44
C CYS A 302 13.44 -5.19 -13.80
N GLN A 303 14.11 -6.34 -13.84
CA GLN A 303 13.66 -7.58 -13.21
C GLN A 303 14.80 -8.11 -12.35
N PRO A 304 15.02 -7.52 -11.16
CA PRO A 304 16.10 -7.93 -10.29
C PRO A 304 15.86 -9.35 -9.75
N ARG A 305 16.94 -10.00 -9.33
CA ARG A 305 16.82 -11.17 -8.44
C ARG A 305 16.22 -10.72 -7.11
N PHE A 306 15.55 -11.63 -6.43
CA PHE A 306 14.96 -11.38 -5.13
C PHE A 306 15.14 -12.57 -4.20
N ASP A 307 14.83 -12.36 -2.94
CA ASP A 307 14.76 -13.41 -1.94
C ASP A 307 13.67 -13.07 -0.92
N VAL A 308 13.26 -14.08 -0.14
CA VAL A 308 12.25 -13.92 0.91
C VAL A 308 12.86 -14.34 2.24
N TYR A 309 12.66 -13.53 3.26
CA TYR A 309 13.19 -13.75 4.60
C TYR A 309 12.06 -13.96 5.59
N GLU A 310 12.23 -14.94 6.48
CA GLU A 310 11.47 -15.05 7.72
C GLU A 310 12.25 -14.42 8.88
N ILE A 311 11.54 -13.76 9.78
CA ILE A 311 12.12 -13.10 10.94
C ILE A 311 11.44 -13.58 12.21
N THR A 312 12.24 -14.03 13.18
CA THR A 312 11.76 -14.41 14.51
C THR A 312 11.56 -13.15 15.36
N PRO A 313 10.33 -12.77 15.74
CA PRO A 313 10.06 -11.43 16.31
C PRO A 313 10.76 -11.18 17.65
N LYS A 314 10.91 -12.21 18.48
CA LYS A 314 11.53 -12.09 19.80
C LYS A 314 13.02 -11.74 19.72
N THR A 315 13.75 -12.40 18.82
CA THR A 315 15.22 -12.31 18.70
C THR A 315 15.68 -11.47 17.51
N LEU A 316 14.79 -11.14 16.57
CA LEU A 316 15.10 -10.58 15.26
C LEU A 316 16.06 -11.43 14.41
N ALA A 317 16.13 -12.74 14.67
CA ALA A 317 16.87 -13.66 13.83
C ALA A 317 16.23 -13.71 12.43
N VAL A 318 17.02 -13.42 11.39
CA VAL A 318 16.60 -13.43 9.99
C VAL A 318 17.04 -14.74 9.33
N LYS A 319 16.14 -15.37 8.58
CA LYS A 319 16.40 -16.61 7.84
C LYS A 319 15.91 -16.46 6.40
N SER A 320 16.85 -16.52 5.46
CA SER A 320 16.53 -16.62 4.03
C SER A 320 15.76 -17.91 3.73
N LEU A 321 14.78 -17.83 2.83
CA LEU A 321 14.06 -18.96 2.25
C LEU A 321 14.67 -19.42 0.92
N SER A 322 15.81 -18.89 0.51
CA SER A 322 16.54 -19.36 -0.66
C SER A 322 16.73 -20.88 -0.63
N GLY A 323 16.58 -21.52 -1.80
CA GLY A 323 16.62 -22.97 -1.95
C GLY A 323 15.32 -23.70 -1.57
N ARG A 324 14.42 -23.05 -0.81
CA ARG A 324 13.09 -23.60 -0.48
C ARG A 324 12.03 -23.29 -1.54
N PHE A 325 12.35 -22.44 -2.50
CA PHE A 325 11.55 -22.13 -3.68
C PHE A 325 12.50 -21.77 -4.82
N GLU A 326 12.00 -21.80 -6.06
CA GLU A 326 12.78 -21.44 -7.25
C GLU A 326 12.38 -20.02 -7.71
N PRO A 327 13.06 -18.95 -7.23
CA PRO A 327 12.74 -17.59 -7.63
C PRO A 327 13.03 -17.41 -9.12
N ARG A 328 12.12 -16.73 -9.83
CA ARG A 328 12.40 -16.16 -11.15
C ARG A 328 12.59 -14.65 -10.99
N PRO A 329 13.49 -14.00 -11.74
CA PRO A 329 13.59 -12.55 -11.74
C PRO A 329 12.21 -11.92 -11.94
N MET A 330 11.88 -10.93 -11.11
CA MET A 330 10.57 -10.31 -11.09
C MET A 330 10.76 -8.80 -10.99
N PRO A 331 9.97 -7.98 -11.69
CA PRO A 331 10.04 -6.54 -11.52
C PRO A 331 9.78 -6.17 -10.06
N LEU A 332 10.62 -5.35 -9.46
CA LEU A 332 10.44 -4.72 -8.13
C LEU A 332 9.55 -5.51 -7.14
N PRO A 333 10.01 -6.66 -6.59
CA PRO A 333 9.26 -7.45 -5.62
C PRO A 333 9.05 -6.67 -4.32
N THR A 334 7.81 -6.65 -3.82
CA THR A 334 7.44 -5.79 -2.68
C THR A 334 6.84 -6.58 -1.51
N THR A 335 5.93 -7.52 -1.75
CA THR A 335 5.27 -8.26 -0.65
C THR A 335 5.38 -9.76 -0.80
N ALA A 336 5.61 -10.46 0.31
CA ALA A 336 5.53 -11.91 0.39
C ALA A 336 4.49 -12.36 1.42
N LEU A 337 3.73 -13.40 1.08
CA LEU A 337 2.81 -14.09 1.98
C LEU A 337 3.04 -15.60 1.94
N ARG A 338 2.93 -16.24 3.09
CA ARG A 338 2.77 -17.69 3.18
C ARG A 338 1.30 -18.07 3.16
N VAL A 339 0.93 -18.89 2.19
CA VAL A 339 -0.45 -19.35 1.99
C VAL A 339 -0.41 -20.88 1.90
N GLY A 340 -0.67 -21.55 3.03
CA GLY A 340 -0.52 -23.01 3.12
C GLY A 340 0.91 -23.44 2.79
N GLY A 341 1.07 -24.36 1.84
CA GLY A 341 2.37 -24.82 1.32
C GLY A 341 2.95 -23.95 0.20
N GLU A 342 2.42 -22.75 -0.02
CA GLU A 342 2.84 -21.84 -1.08
C GLU A 342 3.40 -20.53 -0.54
N LEU A 343 4.25 -19.92 -1.35
CA LEU A 343 4.79 -18.58 -1.19
C LEU A 343 4.24 -17.71 -2.32
N TRP A 344 3.48 -16.68 -1.96
CA TRP A 344 2.93 -15.70 -2.89
C TRP A 344 3.79 -14.44 -2.83
N VAL A 345 4.25 -13.94 -3.96
CA VAL A 345 5.12 -12.76 -4.05
C VAL A 345 4.54 -11.77 -5.05
N SER A 346 4.36 -10.52 -4.62
CA SER A 346 3.84 -9.42 -5.45
C SER A 346 4.94 -8.47 -5.91
N SER A 347 4.57 -7.53 -6.78
CA SER A 347 5.46 -6.61 -7.48
C SER A 347 4.75 -5.29 -7.79
N VAL A 348 5.37 -4.17 -7.45
CA VAL A 348 4.84 -2.82 -7.74
C VAL A 348 4.85 -2.47 -9.25
N SER A 349 5.42 -3.33 -10.11
CA SER A 349 5.46 -3.13 -11.55
C SER A 349 5.18 -4.44 -12.28
N GLY A 350 3.93 -4.87 -12.32
CA GLY A 350 3.55 -6.19 -12.82
C GLY A 350 2.06 -6.33 -13.08
N LYS A 351 1.64 -7.51 -13.60
CA LYS A 351 0.22 -7.81 -13.87
C LYS A 351 -0.29 -9.05 -13.14
N ASN A 352 0.49 -9.55 -12.18
CA ASN A 352 0.24 -10.81 -11.49
C ASN A 352 0.94 -10.87 -10.13
N ILE A 353 0.44 -11.77 -9.28
CA ILE A 353 1.14 -12.29 -8.10
C ILE A 353 1.81 -13.60 -8.52
N ALA A 354 3.11 -13.73 -8.29
CA ALA A 354 3.84 -14.96 -8.54
C ALA A 354 3.60 -15.95 -7.38
N VAL A 355 3.29 -17.21 -7.71
CA VAL A 355 3.04 -18.26 -6.71
C VAL A 355 4.07 -19.35 -6.84
N PHE A 356 4.76 -19.67 -5.75
CA PHE A 356 5.80 -20.69 -5.70
C PHE A 356 5.41 -21.78 -4.69
N PRO A 357 5.50 -23.07 -5.04
CA PRO A 357 5.46 -24.11 -4.03
C PRO A 357 6.65 -23.97 -3.09
N LEU A 358 6.39 -24.04 -1.79
CA LEU A 358 7.42 -23.97 -0.77
C LEU A 358 7.82 -25.39 -0.36
N LYS A 359 9.10 -25.73 -0.54
CA LYS A 359 9.65 -27.01 -0.09
C LYS A 359 9.58 -27.10 1.45
N PRO A 360 9.31 -28.29 2.02
CA PRO A 360 9.42 -28.53 3.47
C PRO A 360 10.79 -28.09 4.02
N ASN A 361 10.84 -27.83 5.33
CA ASN A 361 12.12 -27.58 6.01
C ASN A 361 12.96 -28.85 6.09
#